data_AF-A0A829NBC6-F1
#
_entry.id   AF-A0A829NBC6-F1
#
_cell.length_a   1.000
_cell.length_b   1.000
_cell.length_c   1.000
_cell.angle_alpha   90.00
_cell.angle_beta   90.00
_cell.angle_gamma   90.00
#
_symmetry.space_group_name_H-M   'P 1'
#
loop_
_entity.id
_entity.type
_entity.pdbx_description
1 polymer ?
#
loop_
_entity_poly.entity_id
_entity_poly.type
_entity_poly.pdbx_seq_one_letter_code
_entity_poly.pdbx_strand_id
1 'polypeptide(L)'
;MTSRISRISCILLLMATSGAARADFSEGKLPDGTYHCEVYLLGAFLNLGDITIKGNVYTGPVTFGTALQGYNYQMNANGEITWLGPLGGYTTGGNSVSMTQATLDGETAPSFDIILKQPDGAFTASTCTKG
;
A
#
# COMPACT_ATOMS: atom_id res chain seq x y z
N MET A 1 -57.03 22.56 -38.42
CA MET A 1 -56.24 23.29 -37.41
C MET A 1 -55.34 22.31 -36.67
N THR A 2 -54.03 22.56 -36.74
CA THR A 2 -52.95 22.21 -35.76
C THR A 2 -52.82 20.76 -35.28
N SER A 3 -51.97 19.95 -35.93
CA SER A 3 -50.51 19.79 -35.72
C SER A 3 -50.17 18.76 -34.63
N ARG A 4 -49.89 17.52 -35.06
CA ARG A 4 -49.32 16.45 -34.22
C ARG A 4 -47.80 16.63 -34.16
N ILE A 5 -47.32 17.26 -33.10
CA ILE A 5 -45.90 17.43 -32.83
C ILE A 5 -45.35 16.09 -32.34
N SER A 6 -44.74 15.33 -33.27
CA SER A 6 -43.91 14.17 -32.95
C SER A 6 -42.61 14.68 -32.30
N ARG A 7 -42.53 14.61 -30.97
CA ARG A 7 -41.30 14.93 -30.23
C ARG A 7 -40.41 13.69 -30.18
N ILE A 8 -39.48 13.60 -31.13
CA ILE A 8 -38.36 12.65 -31.08
C ILE A 8 -37.38 13.18 -30.03
N SER A 9 -37.45 12.65 -28.81
CA SER A 9 -36.43 12.89 -27.79
C SER A 9 -35.27 11.91 -28.00
N CYS A 10 -34.21 12.37 -28.68
CA CYS A 10 -32.91 11.68 -28.67
C CYS A 10 -32.27 11.85 -27.30
N ILE A 11 -32.40 10.84 -26.43
CA ILE A 11 -31.65 10.76 -25.17
C ILE A 11 -30.30 10.08 -25.50
N LEU A 12 -29.26 10.90 -25.66
CA LEU A 12 -27.88 10.44 -25.66
C LEU A 12 -27.52 9.96 -24.25
N LEU A 13 -27.48 8.64 -24.03
CA LEU A 13 -26.88 8.06 -22.83
C LEU A 13 -25.36 8.26 -22.90
N LEU A 14 -24.83 9.23 -22.16
CA LEU A 14 -23.42 9.24 -21.79
C LEU A 14 -23.19 8.10 -20.79
N MET A 15 -22.72 6.96 -21.27
CA MET A 15 -22.10 5.96 -20.41
C MET A 15 -20.77 6.54 -19.91
N ALA A 16 -20.80 7.22 -18.77
CA ALA A 16 -19.59 7.48 -18.00
C ALA A 16 -19.09 6.11 -17.51
N THR A 17 -18.18 5.49 -18.25
CA THR A 17 -17.36 4.41 -17.71
C THR A 17 -16.42 5.05 -16.70
N SER A 18 -16.89 5.24 -15.48
CA SER A 18 -16.02 5.34 -14.32
C SER A 18 -15.33 3.98 -14.18
N GLY A 19 -14.30 3.77 -15.00
CA GLY A 19 -13.30 2.74 -14.76
C GLY A 19 -12.71 3.07 -13.42
N ALA A 20 -13.25 2.45 -12.38
CA ALA A 20 -12.71 2.59 -11.06
C ALA A 20 -11.31 1.99 -11.13
N ALA A 21 -10.28 2.85 -11.10
CA ALA A 21 -8.93 2.45 -10.74
C ALA A 21 -8.99 1.98 -9.29
N ARG A 22 -9.56 0.78 -9.07
CA ARG A 22 -9.55 0.11 -7.79
C ARG A 22 -8.24 -0.64 -7.76
N ALA A 23 -7.43 -0.33 -6.77
CA ALA A 23 -6.31 -1.19 -6.44
C ALA A 23 -6.84 -2.61 -6.26
N ASP A 24 -6.26 -3.56 -6.99
CA ASP A 24 -6.72 -4.94 -6.99
C ASP A 24 -6.06 -5.69 -5.82
N PHE A 25 -6.79 -5.78 -4.71
CA PHE A 25 -6.39 -6.56 -3.53
C PHE A 25 -7.03 -7.96 -3.51
N SER A 26 -7.60 -8.44 -4.63
CA SER A 26 -8.37 -9.68 -4.66
C SER A 26 -7.57 -10.93 -4.26
N GLU A 27 -6.26 -10.92 -4.49
CA GLU A 27 -5.37 -12.01 -4.05
C GLU A 27 -5.04 -11.97 -2.55
N GLY A 28 -5.35 -10.86 -1.85
CA GLY A 28 -5.12 -10.72 -0.40
C GLY A 28 -3.64 -10.84 0.02
N LYS A 29 -2.72 -10.50 -0.88
CA LYS A 29 -1.27 -10.56 -0.66
C LYS A 29 -0.55 -9.51 -1.48
N LEU A 30 0.63 -9.12 -1.02
CA LEU A 30 1.56 -8.32 -1.81
C LEU A 30 2.20 -9.18 -2.90
N PRO A 31 2.48 -8.62 -4.09
CA PRO A 31 3.33 -9.28 -5.08
C PRO A 31 4.69 -9.64 -4.50
N ASP A 32 5.17 -10.86 -4.77
CA ASP A 32 6.52 -11.30 -4.39
C ASP A 32 7.59 -10.35 -4.92
N GLY A 33 8.59 -10.07 -4.10
CA GLY A 33 9.71 -9.20 -4.46
C GLY A 33 10.28 -8.45 -3.25
N THR A 34 11.26 -7.61 -3.54
CA THR A 34 11.91 -6.76 -2.54
C THR A 34 11.36 -5.35 -2.64
N TYR A 35 10.96 -4.80 -1.50
CA TYR A 35 10.39 -3.48 -1.34
C TYR A 35 11.41 -2.60 -0.63
N HIS A 36 11.82 -1.54 -1.30
CA HIS A 36 12.74 -0.55 -0.76
C HIS A 36 11.97 0.46 0.08
N CYS A 37 12.27 0.53 1.38
CA CYS A 37 11.55 1.39 2.31
C CYS A 37 12.30 2.69 2.55
N GLU A 38 11.62 3.81 2.34
CA GLU A 38 12.15 5.14 2.54
C GLU A 38 11.20 6.00 3.36
N VAL A 39 11.75 6.96 4.09
CA VAL A 39 10.98 7.98 4.80
C VAL A 39 11.47 9.37 4.43
N TYR A 40 10.54 10.27 4.15
CA TYR A 40 10.88 11.66 3.86
C TYR A 40 10.95 12.47 5.14
N LEU A 41 12.16 12.88 5.54
CA LEU A 41 12.41 13.67 6.74
C LEU A 41 13.37 14.80 6.43
N LEU A 42 13.03 16.01 6.89
CA LEU A 42 13.91 17.19 6.84
C LEU A 42 14.44 17.53 5.43
N GLY A 43 13.64 17.25 4.39
CA GLY A 43 14.03 17.57 3.01
C GLY A 43 14.80 16.47 2.27
N ALA A 44 14.96 15.28 2.87
CA ALA A 44 15.65 14.15 2.25
C ALA A 44 14.89 12.83 2.46
N PHE A 45 15.09 11.89 1.53
CA PHE A 45 14.67 10.50 1.71
C PHE A 45 15.75 9.74 2.48
N LEU A 46 15.34 9.09 3.57
CA LEU A 46 16.19 8.23 4.36
C LEU A 46 15.82 6.78 4.08
N ASN A 47 16.82 5.98 3.74
CA ASN A 47 16.71 4.55 3.54
C ASN A 47 16.49 3.84 4.89
N LEU A 48 15.39 3.10 5.00
CA LEU A 48 15.00 2.31 6.17
C LEU A 48 15.26 0.81 5.99
N GLY A 49 15.80 0.42 4.85
CA GLY A 49 16.12 -0.95 4.47
C GLY A 49 15.09 -1.57 3.56
N ASP A 50 15.30 -2.86 3.29
CA ASP A 50 14.48 -3.62 2.35
C ASP A 50 13.60 -4.65 3.08
N ILE A 51 12.34 -4.74 2.68
CA ILE A 51 11.41 -5.81 3.07
C ILE A 51 11.20 -6.74 1.88
N THR A 52 11.54 -8.02 2.03
CA THR A 52 11.28 -9.02 0.98
C THR A 52 10.03 -9.81 1.29
N ILE A 53 9.11 -9.86 0.32
CA ILE A 53 7.86 -10.62 0.35
C ILE A 53 8.01 -11.89 -0.50
N LYS A 54 7.59 -13.02 0.06
CA LYS A 54 7.46 -14.30 -0.65
C LYS A 54 6.20 -15.02 -0.18
N GLY A 55 5.16 -14.98 -0.98
CA GLY A 55 3.81 -15.39 -0.61
C GLY A 55 3.32 -14.60 0.60
N ASN A 56 2.96 -15.30 1.68
CA ASN A 56 2.48 -14.71 2.93
C ASN A 56 3.60 -14.51 3.97
N VAL A 57 4.86 -14.68 3.57
CA VAL A 57 6.02 -14.50 4.43
C VAL A 57 6.75 -13.22 4.05
N TYR A 58 7.16 -12.46 5.05
CA TYR A 58 8.06 -11.33 4.89
C TYR A 58 9.36 -11.55 5.66
N THR A 59 10.42 -10.88 5.21
CA THR A 59 11.71 -10.77 5.91
C THR A 59 12.16 -9.31 5.88
N GLY A 60 12.92 -8.88 6.90
CA GLY A 60 13.37 -7.49 7.05
C GLY A 60 12.47 -6.64 7.94
N PRO A 61 12.59 -5.30 7.91
CA PRO A 61 13.47 -4.54 7.03
C PRO A 61 14.97 -4.78 7.31
N VAL A 62 15.80 -4.80 6.27
CA VAL A 62 17.26 -4.95 6.37
C VAL A 62 17.97 -3.75 5.76
N THR A 63 18.74 -3.02 6.56
CA THR A 63 19.65 -1.96 6.07
C THR A 63 21.04 -2.50 5.74
N PHE A 64 21.51 -3.52 6.47
CA PHE A 64 22.81 -4.16 6.26
C PHE A 64 22.73 -5.67 6.55
N GLY A 65 23.36 -6.48 5.70
CA GLY A 65 23.41 -7.94 5.88
C GLY A 65 22.17 -8.65 5.33
N THR A 66 21.79 -9.78 5.95
CA THR A 66 20.64 -10.60 5.53
C THR A 66 19.72 -10.89 6.71
N ALA A 67 18.41 -10.69 6.55
CA ALA A 67 17.42 -11.20 7.50
C ALA A 67 17.33 -12.72 7.36
N LEU A 68 17.61 -13.44 8.44
CA LEU A 68 17.59 -14.91 8.45
C LEU A 68 16.23 -15.49 8.85
N GLN A 69 15.39 -14.70 9.50
CA GLN A 69 14.07 -15.13 9.97
C GLN A 69 12.97 -14.47 9.16
N GLY A 70 12.04 -15.29 8.66
CA GLY A 70 10.80 -14.84 8.04
C GLY A 70 9.63 -14.96 9.00
N TYR A 71 8.68 -14.05 8.87
CA TYR A 71 7.43 -14.04 9.63
C TYR A 71 6.24 -13.96 8.67
N ASN A 72 5.09 -14.43 9.12
CA ASN A 72 3.88 -14.30 8.32
C ASN A 72 3.34 -12.86 8.36
N TYR A 73 2.64 -12.47 7.31
CA TYR A 73 1.76 -11.32 7.30
C TYR A 73 0.40 -11.71 6.71
N GLN A 74 -0.61 -10.89 6.96
CA GLN A 74 -1.92 -11.00 6.34
C GLN A 74 -2.27 -9.66 5.69
N MET A 75 -2.98 -9.71 4.57
CA MET A 75 -3.56 -8.53 3.96
C MET A 75 -5.05 -8.75 3.78
N ASN A 76 -5.87 -7.78 4.20
CA ASN A 76 -7.31 -7.85 4.00
C ASN A 76 -7.71 -7.33 2.60
N ALA A 77 -8.99 -7.46 2.25
CA ALA A 77 -9.51 -7.04 0.95
C ALA A 77 -9.45 -5.51 0.70
N ASN A 78 -9.12 -4.71 1.72
CA ASN A 78 -8.91 -3.27 1.60
C ASN A 78 -7.43 -2.91 1.43
N GLY A 79 -6.52 -3.89 1.39
CA GLY A 79 -5.08 -3.68 1.31
C GLY A 79 -4.40 -3.34 2.64
N GLU A 80 -5.11 -3.42 3.77
CA GLU A 80 -4.51 -3.23 5.08
C GLU A 80 -3.68 -4.47 5.45
N ILE A 81 -2.44 -4.24 5.88
CA ILE A 81 -1.46 -5.28 6.18
C ILE A 81 -1.30 -5.43 7.69
N THR A 82 -1.45 -6.67 8.16
CA THR A 82 -1.10 -7.08 9.53
C THR A 82 0.18 -7.89 9.52
N TRP A 83 1.21 -7.40 10.21
CA TRP A 83 2.47 -8.11 10.40
C TRP A 83 2.39 -9.04 11.61
N LEU A 84 2.58 -10.35 11.43
CA LEU A 84 2.47 -11.36 12.51
C LEU A 84 3.83 -11.68 13.15
N GLY A 85 4.71 -10.69 13.16
CA GLY A 85 6.06 -10.77 13.69
C GLY A 85 6.63 -9.36 13.90
N PRO A 86 7.84 -9.27 14.46
CA PRO A 86 8.52 -7.99 14.62
C PRO A 86 8.89 -7.39 13.26
N LEU A 87 8.56 -6.12 13.06
CA LEU A 87 8.91 -5.37 11.85
C LEU A 87 10.24 -4.63 12.03
N GLY A 88 11.22 -5.29 12.65
CA GLY A 88 12.56 -4.74 12.91
C GLY A 88 12.54 -3.30 13.45
N GLY A 89 13.28 -2.41 12.78
CA GLY A 89 13.46 -0.99 13.14
C GLY A 89 12.16 -0.21 13.39
N TYR A 90 11.07 -0.56 12.69
CA TYR A 90 9.74 0.05 12.86
C TYR A 90 9.15 -0.17 14.26
N THR A 91 9.54 -1.25 14.94
CA THR A 91 9.02 -1.64 16.26
C THR A 91 10.05 -1.51 17.39
N THR A 92 11.17 -0.84 17.14
CA THR A 92 12.22 -0.58 18.14
C THR A 92 12.08 0.80 18.79
N GLY A 93 12.71 1.02 19.94
CA GLY A 93 12.75 2.35 20.59
C GLY A 93 11.41 2.85 21.13
N GLY A 94 10.42 1.97 21.30
CA GLY A 94 9.06 2.32 21.73
C GLY A 94 8.13 2.74 20.59
N ASN A 95 8.60 2.67 19.33
CA ASN A 95 7.75 2.85 18.17
C ASN A 95 6.73 1.71 18.05
N SER A 96 5.56 2.01 17.49
CA SER A 96 4.53 1.04 17.16
C SER A 96 4.01 1.28 15.76
N VAL A 97 3.67 0.20 15.05
CA VAL A 97 2.96 0.31 13.78
C VAL A 97 1.51 0.66 14.09
N SER A 98 1.06 1.83 13.61
CA SER A 98 -0.34 2.24 13.73
C SER A 98 -1.19 1.67 12.60
N MET A 99 -0.64 1.64 11.39
CA MET A 99 -1.33 1.13 10.20
C MET A 99 -0.30 0.76 9.14
N THR A 100 -0.62 -0.21 8.29
CA THR A 100 0.10 -0.44 7.04
C THR A 100 -0.90 -0.63 5.92
N GLN A 101 -0.75 0.10 4.83
CA GLN A 101 -1.71 0.14 3.72
C GLN A 101 -0.99 -0.08 2.40
N ALA A 102 -1.44 -1.04 1.60
CA ALA A 102 -0.93 -1.27 0.26
C ALA A 102 -1.60 -0.38 -0.79
N THR A 103 -0.83 -0.10 -1.83
CA THR A 103 -1.22 0.62 -3.05
C THR A 103 -0.86 -0.26 -4.25
N LEU A 104 -1.89 -0.84 -4.88
CA LEU A 104 -1.79 -1.78 -6.00
C LEU A 104 -2.62 -1.29 -7.21
N ASP A 105 -2.41 -0.06 -7.65
CA ASP A 105 -3.24 0.62 -8.65
C ASP A 105 -2.92 0.27 -10.12
N GLY A 106 -1.93 -0.60 -10.37
CA GLY A 106 -1.57 -1.12 -11.69
C GLY A 106 -0.86 -0.13 -12.62
N GLU A 107 -0.91 1.17 -12.31
CA GLU A 107 -0.19 2.24 -13.02
C GLU A 107 1.21 2.47 -12.43
N THR A 108 1.37 2.22 -11.12
CA THR A 108 2.63 2.40 -10.40
C THR A 108 3.21 1.07 -9.90
N ALA A 109 4.51 1.07 -9.59
CA ALA A 109 5.11 -0.10 -8.95
C ALA A 109 4.40 -0.39 -7.61
N PRO A 110 4.06 -1.66 -7.32
CA PRO A 110 3.41 -2.03 -6.06
C PRO A 110 4.13 -1.42 -4.87
N SER A 111 3.38 -0.77 -3.98
CA SER A 111 3.94 -0.14 -2.80
C SER A 111 3.03 -0.33 -1.59
N PHE A 112 3.56 -0.02 -0.41
CA PHE A 112 2.76 0.11 0.80
C PHE A 112 3.36 1.16 1.73
N ASP A 113 2.50 1.84 2.46
CA ASP A 113 2.90 2.82 3.47
C ASP A 113 2.81 2.21 4.86
N ILE A 114 3.83 2.42 5.69
CA ILE A 114 3.83 2.09 7.11
C ILE A 114 3.70 3.38 7.89
N ILE A 115 2.60 3.52 8.63
CA ILE A 115 2.37 4.62 9.56
C ILE A 115 2.83 4.19 10.94
N LEU A 116 3.86 4.85 11.43
CA LEU A 116 4.44 4.64 12.75
C LEU A 116 3.89 5.66 13.74
N LYS A 117 3.56 5.18 14.94
CA LYS A 117 3.35 6.01 16.12
C LYS A 117 4.59 5.96 17.00
N GLN A 118 5.14 7.12 17.29
CA GLN A 118 6.33 7.32 18.13
C GLN A 118 5.95 7.39 19.63
N PRO A 119 6.92 7.20 20.56
CA PRO A 119 6.67 7.24 22.00
C PRO A 119 6.10 8.58 22.51
N ASP A 120 6.44 9.68 21.83
CA ASP A 120 5.96 11.03 22.13
C ASP A 120 4.53 11.29 21.57
N GLY A 121 3.97 10.30 20.86
CA GLY A 121 2.64 10.36 20.25
C GLY A 121 2.62 10.92 18.83
N ALA A 122 3.76 11.34 18.28
CA ALA A 122 3.85 11.78 16.89
C ALA A 122 3.70 10.62 15.90
N PHE A 123 3.29 10.95 14.67
CA PHE A 123 3.16 9.98 13.59
C PHE A 123 4.18 10.27 12.48
N THR A 124 4.74 9.21 11.92
CA THR A 124 5.60 9.27 10.73
C THR A 124 5.12 8.24 9.71
N ALA A 125 5.38 8.49 8.43
CA ALA A 125 5.00 7.61 7.34
C ALA A 125 6.24 7.26 6.52
N SER A 126 6.45 5.99 6.25
CA SER A 126 7.45 5.53 5.27
C SER A 126 6.74 4.80 4.14
N THR A 127 7.26 4.94 2.93
CA THR A 127 6.77 4.23 1.76
C THR A 127 7.77 3.14 1.38
N CYS A 128 7.28 1.92 1.18
CA CYS A 128 8.05 0.80 0.69
C CYS A 128 7.61 0.50 -0.75
N THR A 129 8.52 0.67 -1.71
CA THR A 129 8.21 0.52 -3.15
C THR A 129 8.92 -0.70 -3.70
N LYS A 130 8.20 -1.55 -4.45
CA LYS A 130 8.79 -2.71 -5.10
C LYS A 130 9.80 -2.29 -6.17
N GLY A 131 11.03 -2.80 -6.08
CA GLY A 131 12.09 -2.64 -7.08
C GLY A 131 12.05 -3.66 -8.21
#